data_AF-A0A530K5D4-F1
#
_entry.id   AF-A0A530K5D4-F1
#
_cell.length_a   1.000
_cell.length_b   1.000
_cell.length_c   1.000
_cell.angle_alpha   90.00
_cell.angle_beta   90.00
_cell.angle_gamma   90.00
#
_symmetry.space_group_name_H-M   'P 1'
#
loop_
_entity.id
_entity.type
_entity.pdbx_description
1 polymer ?
#
loop_
_entity_poly.entity_id
_entity_poly.type
_entity_poly.pdbx_seq_one_letter_code
_entity_poly.pdbx_strand_id
1 'polypeptide(L)'
;RALNAPLDLLIVRKVGAPGNPELAVAAIVDGDPGEVVLNREIVETYGLDDDTLRVLIAKERPELERRRAAYRGNTRAISIAGRTVVIVDDGAATGTTMKIAIRALKRRSPKEIVVAIPVSPQETVGELSREADHVVCLRQPGQFRALSHHYLQFPQVTDAEVVAAVGEVVQARLGRPVRNGQRAANPGLDAATKSMPRTTREK
;
A
#
# COMPACT_ATOMS: atom_id res chain seq x y z
N ARG A 1 12.32 1.17 -8.27
CA ARG A 1 13.35 1.02 -9.35
C ARG A 1 13.87 -0.42 -9.47
N ALA A 2 14.30 -1.12 -8.41
CA ALA A 2 14.80 -2.51 -8.51
C ALA A 2 13.76 -3.56 -8.97
N LEU A 3 12.53 -3.52 -8.43
CA LEU A 3 11.45 -4.46 -8.79
C LEU A 3 10.77 -4.14 -10.14
N ASN A 4 11.21 -3.07 -10.80
CA ASN A 4 10.58 -2.57 -12.02
C ASN A 4 9.03 -2.37 -11.95
N ALA A 5 8.48 -2.23 -10.74
CA ALA A 5 7.05 -2.09 -10.50
C ALA A 5 6.60 -0.61 -10.53
N PRO A 6 5.32 -0.34 -10.82
CA PRO A 6 4.75 1.00 -10.65
C PRO A 6 4.83 1.43 -9.19
N LEU A 7 5.26 2.66 -8.96
CA LEU A 7 5.26 3.30 -7.64
C LEU A 7 4.13 4.34 -7.60
N ASP A 8 3.44 4.42 -6.48
CA ASP A 8 2.37 5.37 -6.22
C ASP A 8 2.35 5.71 -4.73
N LEU A 9 1.69 6.81 -4.37
CA LEU A 9 1.54 7.21 -2.96
C LEU A 9 0.26 6.65 -2.35
N LEU A 10 0.37 6.22 -1.10
CA LEU A 10 -0.78 6.03 -0.21
C LEU A 10 -0.71 7.13 0.85
N ILE A 11 -1.64 8.08 0.79
CA ILE A 11 -1.64 9.21 1.72
C ILE A 11 -2.55 8.86 2.88
N VAL A 12 -1.98 8.78 4.07
CA VAL A 12 -2.69 8.45 5.31
C VAL A 12 -2.61 9.63 6.27
N ARG A 13 -3.75 10.05 6.81
CA ARG A 13 -3.85 11.06 7.86
C ARG A 13 -4.38 10.42 9.13
N LYS A 14 -3.56 10.37 10.18
CA LYS A 14 -4.02 9.93 11.51
C LYS A 14 -5.03 10.92 12.09
N VAL A 15 -6.02 10.39 12.80
CA VAL A 15 -6.93 11.14 13.65
C VAL A 15 -6.57 10.81 15.09
N GLY A 16 -6.01 11.80 15.79
CA GLY A 16 -5.51 11.64 17.15
C GLY A 16 -6.62 11.54 18.20
N ALA A 17 -6.32 10.89 19.32
CA ALA A 17 -7.20 10.80 20.47
C ALA A 17 -7.28 12.15 21.21
N PRO A 18 -8.42 12.47 21.86
CA PRO A 18 -8.50 13.63 22.74
C PRO A 18 -7.42 13.62 23.81
N GLY A 19 -6.68 14.73 23.95
CA GLY A 19 -5.58 14.85 24.92
C GLY A 19 -4.29 14.07 24.58
N ASN A 20 -4.30 13.21 23.55
CA ASN A 20 -3.11 12.49 23.08
C ASN A 20 -3.11 12.36 21.54
N PRO A 21 -2.67 13.42 20.82
CA PRO A 21 -2.71 13.45 19.36
C PRO A 21 -1.86 12.36 18.67
N GLU A 22 -0.85 11.84 19.36
CA GLU A 22 0.01 10.79 18.81
C GLU A 22 -0.68 9.42 18.73
N LEU A 23 -1.64 9.19 19.62
CA LEU A 23 -2.44 7.96 19.67
C LEU A 23 -3.61 8.08 18.68
N ALA A 24 -3.62 7.25 17.63
CA ALA A 24 -4.65 7.35 16.59
C ALA A 24 -5.93 6.56 16.94
N VAL A 25 -7.07 7.26 17.02
CA VAL A 25 -8.42 6.67 17.14
C VAL A 25 -8.97 6.24 15.78
N ALA A 26 -8.53 6.93 14.73
CA ALA A 26 -8.89 6.63 13.36
C ALA A 26 -7.79 7.11 12.42
N ALA A 27 -7.97 6.85 11.14
CA ALA A 27 -7.21 7.51 10.09
C ALA A 27 -8.05 7.64 8.83
N ILE A 28 -7.71 8.65 8.04
CA ILE A 28 -8.28 8.92 6.74
C ILE A 28 -7.25 8.53 5.69
N VAL A 29 -7.61 7.66 4.76
CA VAL A 29 -6.77 7.17 3.68
C VAL A 29 -7.26 7.79 2.36
N ASP A 30 -6.35 8.32 1.55
CA ASP A 30 -6.72 8.95 0.28
C ASP A 30 -7.40 7.97 -0.68
N GLY A 31 -8.34 8.50 -1.45
CA GLY A 31 -9.21 7.74 -2.35
C GLY A 31 -10.23 8.65 -3.00
N ASP A 32 -11.13 8.07 -3.77
CA ASP A 32 -12.29 8.76 -4.31
C ASP A 32 -13.55 7.89 -4.12
N PRO A 33 -14.30 8.05 -3.02
CA PRO A 33 -14.04 8.96 -1.89
C PRO A 33 -12.89 8.48 -0.98
N GLY A 34 -12.30 9.42 -0.22
CA GLY A 34 -11.35 9.10 0.85
C GLY A 34 -12.01 8.30 1.98
N GLU A 35 -11.27 7.37 2.55
CA GLU A 35 -11.82 6.32 3.41
C GLU A 35 -11.38 6.46 4.86
N VAL A 36 -12.28 6.21 5.82
CA VAL A 36 -11.97 6.26 7.25
C VAL A 36 -11.79 4.84 7.78
N VAL A 37 -10.67 4.60 8.47
CA VAL A 37 -10.38 3.37 9.21
C VAL A 37 -10.38 3.69 10.70
N LEU A 38 -11.19 2.96 11.47
CA LEU A 38 -11.23 3.10 12.92
C LEU A 38 -10.25 2.15 13.61
N ASN A 39 -9.63 2.63 14.68
CA ASN A 39 -8.92 1.81 15.64
C ASN A 39 -9.87 1.49 16.80
N ARG A 40 -10.68 0.44 16.63
CA ARG A 40 -11.79 0.10 17.54
C ARG A 40 -11.37 -0.02 19.00
N GLU A 41 -10.23 -0.66 19.27
CA GLU A 41 -9.68 -0.81 20.62
C GLU A 41 -9.44 0.54 21.30
N ILE A 42 -8.86 1.52 20.58
CA ILE A 42 -8.59 2.85 21.13
C ILE A 42 -9.87 3.67 21.25
N VAL A 43 -10.78 3.56 20.28
CA VAL A 43 -12.12 4.18 20.34
C VAL A 43 -12.88 3.72 21.58
N GLU A 44 -12.88 2.40 21.84
CA GLU A 44 -13.50 1.79 23.02
C GLU A 44 -12.82 2.23 24.31
N THR A 45 -11.48 2.22 24.36
CA THR A 45 -10.69 2.63 25.53
C THR A 45 -10.97 4.09 25.92
N TYR A 46 -11.16 4.97 24.95
CA TYR A 46 -11.46 6.38 25.17
C TYR A 46 -12.97 6.66 25.33
N GLY A 47 -13.83 5.66 25.17
CA GLY A 47 -15.28 5.81 25.25
C GLY A 47 -15.84 6.82 24.24
N LEU A 48 -15.26 6.88 23.04
CA LEU A 48 -15.66 7.88 22.04
C LEU A 48 -16.96 7.45 21.34
N ASP A 49 -17.96 8.32 21.39
CA ASP A 49 -19.16 8.19 20.59
C ASP A 49 -18.94 8.61 19.12
N ASP A 50 -19.91 8.25 18.27
CA ASP A 50 -19.87 8.55 16.84
C ASP A 50 -19.81 10.05 16.55
N ASP A 51 -20.41 10.88 17.41
CA ASP A 51 -20.46 12.34 17.26
C ASP A 51 -19.09 12.96 17.49
N THR A 52 -18.42 12.58 18.58
CA THR A 52 -17.06 12.98 18.89
C THR A 52 -16.10 12.53 17.80
N LEU A 53 -16.23 11.27 17.36
CA LEU A 53 -15.41 10.71 16.30
C LEU A 53 -15.59 11.46 14.97
N ARG A 54 -16.83 11.80 14.59
CA ARG A 54 -17.12 12.62 13.39
C ARG A 54 -16.43 13.98 13.46
N VAL A 55 -16.46 14.66 14.61
CA VAL A 55 -15.80 15.95 14.81
C VAL A 55 -14.27 15.82 14.67
N LEU A 56 -13.67 14.79 15.27
CA LEU A 56 -12.22 14.56 15.17
C LEU A 56 -11.80 14.27 13.73
N ILE A 57 -12.54 13.42 13.01
CA ILE A 57 -12.28 13.12 11.60
C ILE A 57 -12.42 14.38 10.73
N ALA A 58 -13.45 15.20 10.95
CA ALA A 58 -13.69 16.41 10.18
C ALA A 58 -12.55 17.42 10.31
N LYS A 59 -11.90 17.52 11.47
CA LYS A 59 -10.74 18.39 11.70
C LYS A 59 -9.51 18.00 10.90
N GLU A 60 -9.33 16.70 10.62
CA GLU A 60 -8.13 16.18 9.94
C GLU A 60 -8.27 16.11 8.42
N ARG A 61 -9.52 16.11 7.91
CA ARG A 61 -9.81 16.02 6.47
C ARG A 61 -9.17 17.13 5.62
N PRO A 62 -9.16 18.41 6.03
CA PRO A 62 -8.52 19.47 5.25
C PRO A 62 -7.04 19.23 4.96
N GLU A 63 -6.29 18.69 5.93
CA GLU A 63 -4.86 18.40 5.74
C GLU A 63 -4.64 17.22 4.80
N LEU A 64 -5.50 16.20 4.84
CA LEU A 64 -5.45 15.11 3.85
C LEU A 64 -5.65 15.66 2.43
N GLU A 65 -6.69 16.49 2.22
CA GLU A 65 -6.98 17.05 0.90
C GLU A 65 -5.87 18.00 0.43
N ARG A 66 -5.27 18.80 1.33
CA ARG A 66 -4.11 19.64 1.01
C ARG A 66 -2.94 18.79 0.51
N ARG A 67 -2.58 17.72 1.22
CA ARG A 67 -1.50 16.80 0.81
C ARG A 67 -1.83 16.05 -0.48
N ARG A 68 -3.07 15.60 -0.64
CA ARG A 68 -3.54 14.95 -1.87
C ARG A 68 -3.41 15.89 -3.06
N ALA A 69 -3.85 17.13 -2.93
CA ALA A 69 -3.70 18.14 -3.98
C ALA A 69 -2.23 18.44 -4.28
N ALA A 70 -1.39 18.61 -3.24
CA ALA A 70 0.03 18.91 -3.41
C ALA A 70 0.80 17.76 -4.06
N TYR A 71 0.68 16.53 -3.53
CA TYR A 71 1.51 15.40 -3.94
C TYR A 71 1.01 14.70 -5.20
N ARG A 72 -0.30 14.65 -5.40
CA ARG A 72 -0.93 13.92 -6.52
C ARG A 72 -1.36 14.86 -7.65
N GLY A 73 -1.75 16.09 -7.33
CA GLY A 73 -2.40 16.99 -8.27
C GLY A 73 -3.59 16.30 -8.94
N ASN A 74 -3.61 16.32 -10.27
CA ASN A 74 -4.64 15.67 -11.09
C ASN A 74 -4.33 14.21 -11.45
N THR A 75 -3.24 13.64 -10.90
CA THR A 75 -2.82 12.28 -11.23
C THR A 75 -3.68 11.25 -10.52
N ARG A 76 -4.37 10.41 -11.29
CA ARG A 76 -5.17 9.30 -10.74
C ARG A 76 -4.29 8.24 -10.07
N ALA A 77 -4.80 7.71 -8.96
CA ALA A 77 -4.24 6.56 -8.27
C ALA A 77 -4.20 5.32 -9.16
N ILE A 78 -3.18 4.50 -8.97
CA ILE A 78 -3.05 3.22 -9.65
C ILE A 78 -4.08 2.25 -9.05
N SER A 79 -4.89 1.62 -9.91
CA SER A 79 -5.74 0.52 -9.48
C SER A 79 -4.89 -0.65 -8.99
N ILE A 80 -5.19 -1.11 -7.78
CA ILE A 80 -4.50 -2.24 -7.14
C ILE A 80 -5.31 -3.54 -7.20
N ALA A 81 -6.52 -3.50 -7.76
CA ALA A 81 -7.40 -4.66 -7.83
C ALA A 81 -6.72 -5.83 -8.57
N GLY A 82 -6.68 -7.00 -7.93
CA GLY A 82 -6.03 -8.20 -8.47
C GLY A 82 -4.50 -8.11 -8.60
N ARG A 83 -3.85 -7.14 -7.95
CA ARG A 83 -2.38 -6.96 -7.97
C ARG A 83 -1.76 -7.25 -6.62
N THR A 84 -0.50 -7.68 -6.61
CA THR A 84 0.33 -7.69 -5.41
C THR A 84 0.78 -6.26 -5.10
N VAL A 85 0.52 -5.80 -3.89
CA VAL A 85 0.84 -4.46 -3.40
C VAL A 85 1.99 -4.57 -2.42
N VAL A 86 3.06 -3.82 -2.65
CA VAL A 86 4.17 -3.71 -1.69
C VAL A 86 4.08 -2.35 -1.02
N ILE A 87 3.79 -2.35 0.29
CA ILE A 87 3.78 -1.15 1.11
C ILE A 87 5.18 -0.97 1.70
N VAL A 88 5.75 0.22 1.53
CA VAL A 88 7.08 0.58 2.03
C VAL A 88 7.00 1.81 2.92
N ASP A 89 7.86 1.86 3.93
CA ASP A 89 8.11 3.04 4.77
C ASP A 89 9.55 2.96 5.32
N ASP A 90 10.01 4.00 6.00
CA ASP A 90 11.32 4.03 6.68
C ASP A 90 11.36 3.11 7.93
N GLY A 91 10.21 2.62 8.36
CA GLY A 91 10.09 1.61 9.39
C GLY A 91 8.73 1.63 10.04
N ALA A 92 8.59 0.86 11.11
CA ALA A 92 7.37 0.85 11.89
C ALA A 92 7.71 0.80 13.37
N ALA A 93 7.53 1.92 14.07
CA ALA A 93 7.73 1.97 15.51
C ALA A 93 6.61 1.24 16.26
N THR A 94 5.36 1.63 16.02
CA THR A 94 4.16 0.98 16.58
C THR A 94 3.35 0.22 15.53
N GLY A 95 3.67 0.41 14.25
CA GLY A 95 2.95 -0.18 13.12
C GLY A 95 1.55 0.37 12.90
N THR A 96 1.04 1.30 13.71
CA THR A 96 -0.34 1.80 13.62
C THR A 96 -0.70 2.32 12.23
N THR A 97 0.14 3.18 11.65
CA THR A 97 -0.06 3.71 10.29
C THR A 97 -0.11 2.58 9.25
N MET A 98 0.79 1.60 9.37
CA MET A 98 0.89 0.47 8.45
C MET A 98 -0.34 -0.46 8.57
N LYS A 99 -0.80 -0.77 9.79
CA LYS A 99 -2.03 -1.55 10.04
C LYS A 99 -3.25 -0.90 9.39
N ILE A 100 -3.39 0.42 9.56
CA ILE A 100 -4.43 1.23 8.93
C ILE A 100 -4.34 1.15 7.40
N ALA A 101 -3.14 1.36 6.85
CA ALA A 101 -2.89 1.30 5.42
C ALA A 101 -3.29 -0.07 4.83
N ILE A 102 -2.86 -1.17 5.47
CA ILE A 102 -3.22 -2.54 5.07
C ILE A 102 -4.74 -2.72 5.05
N ARG A 103 -5.43 -2.36 6.14
CA ARG A 103 -6.89 -2.49 6.24
C ARG A 103 -7.62 -1.69 5.15
N ALA A 104 -7.13 -0.50 4.80
CA ALA A 104 -7.69 0.29 3.70
C ALA A 104 -7.42 -0.30 2.33
N LEU A 105 -6.22 -0.81 2.09
CA LEU A 105 -5.88 -1.44 0.82
C LEU A 105 -6.65 -2.74 0.60
N LYS A 106 -6.90 -3.55 1.63
CA LYS A 106 -7.69 -4.80 1.53
C LYS A 106 -9.07 -4.59 0.90
N ARG A 107 -9.71 -3.45 1.17
CA ARG A 107 -11.05 -3.12 0.63
C ARG A 107 -11.06 -2.77 -0.86
N ARG A 108 -9.87 -2.57 -1.45
CA ARG A 108 -9.68 -2.33 -2.89
C ARG A 108 -9.34 -3.61 -3.66
N SER A 109 -9.56 -4.77 -3.03
CA SER A 109 -9.39 -6.11 -3.60
C SER A 109 -8.02 -6.39 -4.24
N PRO A 110 -6.89 -6.10 -3.56
CA PRO A 110 -5.58 -6.54 -4.03
C PRO A 110 -5.50 -8.07 -4.04
N LYS A 111 -4.58 -8.61 -4.84
CA LYS A 111 -4.28 -10.05 -4.81
C LYS A 111 -3.58 -10.42 -3.49
N GLU A 112 -2.60 -9.62 -3.12
CA GLU A 112 -1.71 -9.82 -1.96
C GLU A 112 -1.21 -8.44 -1.48
N ILE A 113 -0.93 -8.32 -0.20
CA ILE A 113 -0.30 -7.18 0.45
C ILE A 113 0.97 -7.65 1.15
N VAL A 114 2.10 -7.08 0.72
CA VAL A 114 3.42 -7.26 1.30
C VAL A 114 3.83 -5.97 2.00
N VAL A 115 4.22 -6.04 3.27
CA VAL A 115 4.90 -4.93 3.96
C VAL A 115 6.40 -5.15 3.82
N ALA A 116 7.13 -4.15 3.34
CA ALA A 116 8.58 -4.18 3.24
C ALA A 116 9.18 -2.95 3.92
N ILE A 117 9.79 -3.16 5.08
CA ILE A 117 10.34 -2.10 5.93
C ILE A 117 11.76 -2.43 6.40
N PRO A 118 12.66 -1.46 6.55
CA PRO A 118 14.02 -1.74 6.95
C PRO A 118 14.15 -2.06 8.45
N VAL A 119 13.34 -1.43 9.32
CA VAL A 119 13.44 -1.64 10.77
C VAL A 119 12.10 -1.53 11.49
N SER A 120 11.87 -2.40 12.48
CA SER A 120 10.69 -2.39 13.34
C SER A 120 10.90 -3.28 14.57
N PRO A 121 10.31 -3.00 15.75
CA PRO A 121 10.34 -3.94 16.87
C PRO A 121 9.74 -5.30 16.50
N GLN A 122 10.24 -6.37 17.11
CA GLN A 122 9.76 -7.73 16.88
C GLN A 122 8.25 -7.88 17.13
N GLU A 123 7.74 -7.24 18.19
CA GLU A 123 6.31 -7.24 18.51
C GLU A 123 5.48 -6.62 17.38
N THR A 124 5.88 -5.44 16.89
CA THR A 124 5.22 -4.76 15.78
C THR A 124 5.26 -5.58 14.48
N VAL A 125 6.36 -6.26 14.17
CA VAL A 125 6.42 -7.20 13.04
C VAL A 125 5.43 -8.35 13.22
N GLY A 126 5.31 -8.88 14.44
CA GLY A 126 4.33 -9.91 14.79
C GLY A 126 2.89 -9.44 14.57
N GLU A 127 2.55 -8.22 14.97
CA GLU A 127 1.24 -7.62 14.70
C GLU A 127 0.98 -7.39 13.22
N LEU A 128 1.96 -6.87 12.47
CA LEU A 128 1.82 -6.64 11.03
C LEU A 128 1.65 -7.95 10.26
N SER A 129 2.27 -9.03 10.73
CA SER A 129 2.15 -10.37 10.12
C SER A 129 0.76 -10.98 10.31
N ARG A 130 -0.06 -10.48 11.25
CA ARG A 130 -1.47 -10.85 11.39
C ARG A 130 -2.38 -10.06 10.43
N GLU A 131 -1.89 -8.96 9.87
CA GLU A 131 -2.65 -8.05 9.03
C GLU A 131 -2.28 -8.17 7.55
N ALA A 132 -1.00 -8.30 7.20
CA ALA A 132 -0.52 -8.45 5.82
C ALA A 132 -0.33 -9.92 5.44
N ASP A 133 -0.30 -10.21 4.13
CA ASP A 133 0.00 -11.57 3.65
C ASP A 133 1.48 -11.93 3.88
N HIS A 134 2.36 -10.94 3.73
CA HIS A 134 3.80 -11.09 4.03
C HIS A 134 4.38 -9.82 4.67
N VAL A 135 5.34 -10.01 5.58
CA VAL A 135 6.14 -8.93 6.15
C VAL A 135 7.62 -9.24 5.96
N VAL A 136 8.32 -8.32 5.29
CA VAL A 136 9.78 -8.33 5.12
C VAL A 136 10.35 -7.20 5.96
N CYS A 137 11.03 -7.56 7.05
CA CYS A 137 11.70 -6.60 7.93
C CYS A 137 13.20 -6.93 8.02
N LEU A 138 14.07 -6.02 7.58
CA LEU A 138 15.51 -6.28 7.53
C LEU A 138 16.16 -6.37 8.93
N ARG A 139 15.68 -5.57 9.88
CA ARG A 139 16.21 -5.50 11.25
C ARG A 139 15.08 -5.44 12.27
N GLN A 140 15.13 -6.36 13.24
CA GLN A 140 14.19 -6.42 14.37
C GLN A 140 14.92 -6.28 15.70
N PRO A 141 15.30 -5.06 16.10
CA PRO A 141 16.08 -4.85 17.32
C PRO A 141 15.26 -5.20 18.57
N GLY A 142 15.87 -5.88 19.52
CA GLY A 142 15.23 -6.21 20.81
C GLY A 142 15.01 -4.98 21.71
N GLN A 143 15.82 -3.94 21.54
CA GLN A 143 15.59 -2.62 22.15
C GLN A 143 15.36 -1.60 21.05
N PHE A 144 14.14 -1.08 20.96
CA PHE A 144 13.76 -0.06 19.98
C PHE A 144 13.44 1.24 20.71
N ARG A 145 14.00 2.36 20.24
CA ARG A 145 13.74 3.69 20.80
C ARG A 145 12.92 4.54 19.84
N ALA A 146 13.49 4.82 18.67
CA ALA A 146 12.84 5.55 17.59
C ALA A 146 13.51 5.18 16.28
N LEU A 147 12.82 5.43 15.16
CA LEU A 147 13.34 5.15 13.82
C LEU A 147 14.66 5.89 13.56
N SER A 148 14.78 7.14 14.00
CA SER A 148 15.97 7.97 13.83
C SER A 148 17.26 7.34 14.36
N HIS A 149 17.20 6.46 15.38
CA HIS A 149 18.38 5.76 15.91
C HIS A 149 18.97 4.71 14.96
N HIS A 150 18.22 4.32 13.92
CA HIS A 150 18.61 3.30 12.96
C HIS A 150 19.12 3.87 11.63
N TYR A 151 19.14 5.20 11.52
CA TYR A 151 19.61 5.93 10.34
C TYR A 151 20.75 6.86 10.72
N LEU A 152 21.84 6.85 9.95
CA LEU A 152 22.92 7.83 10.12
C LEU A 152 22.43 9.27 9.88
N GLN A 153 21.48 9.42 8.96
CA GLN A 153 20.84 10.68 8.63
C GLN A 153 19.33 10.46 8.56
N PHE A 154 18.58 11.24 9.34
CA PHE A 154 17.12 11.16 9.41
C PHE A 154 16.50 12.57 9.30
N PRO A 155 16.79 13.30 8.21
CA PRO A 155 16.22 14.63 8.02
C PRO A 155 14.72 14.54 7.82
N GLN A 156 14.02 15.62 8.18
CA GLN A 156 12.61 15.75 7.84
C GLN A 156 12.45 15.91 6.33
N VAL A 157 11.65 15.05 5.71
CA VAL A 157 11.31 15.17 4.28
C VAL A 157 10.22 16.24 4.10
N THR A 158 10.50 17.21 3.23
CA THR A 158 9.60 18.32 2.93
C THR A 158 8.56 17.95 1.87
N ASP A 159 7.44 18.67 1.84
CA ASP A 159 6.41 18.51 0.80
C ASP A 159 6.99 18.68 -0.62
N ALA A 160 7.94 19.59 -0.80
CA ALA A 160 8.58 19.84 -2.09
C ALA A 160 9.40 18.63 -2.57
N GLU A 161 10.14 17.98 -1.66
CA GLU A 161 10.90 16.76 -1.96
C GLU A 161 9.98 15.59 -2.32
N VAL A 162 8.85 15.44 -1.61
CA VAL A 162 7.84 14.43 -1.95
C VAL A 162 7.28 14.68 -3.35
N VAL A 163 6.90 15.92 -3.67
CA VAL A 163 6.38 16.28 -5.01
C VAL A 163 7.40 16.00 -6.09
N ALA A 164 8.67 16.36 -5.89
CA ALA A 164 9.73 16.09 -6.84
C ALA A 164 9.90 14.58 -7.10
N ALA A 165 9.99 13.79 -6.03
CA ALA A 165 10.16 12.34 -6.12
C ALA A 165 8.96 11.65 -6.81
N VAL A 166 7.73 12.07 -6.52
CA VAL A 166 6.52 11.52 -7.12
C VAL A 166 6.39 11.95 -8.58
N GLY A 167 6.74 13.21 -8.89
CA GLY A 167 6.74 13.74 -10.25
C GLY A 167 7.61 12.90 -11.19
N GLU A 168 8.83 12.55 -10.78
CA GLU A 168 9.71 11.67 -11.54
C GLU A 168 9.06 10.31 -11.85
N VAL A 169 8.37 9.73 -10.86
CA VAL A 169 7.70 8.43 -10.98
C VAL A 169 6.51 8.49 -11.94
N VAL A 170 5.71 9.56 -11.86
CA VAL A 170 4.56 9.78 -12.74
C VAL A 170 5.03 9.97 -14.19
N GLN A 171 6.10 10.75 -14.42
CA GLN A 171 6.67 10.92 -15.76
C GLN A 171 7.22 9.62 -16.32
N ALA A 172 7.96 8.85 -15.51
CA ALA A 172 8.44 7.53 -15.90
C ALA A 172 7.32 6.54 -16.23
N ARG A 173 6.14 6.67 -15.57
CA ARG A 173 4.94 5.89 -15.86
C ARG A 173 4.30 6.29 -17.18
N LEU A 174 4.14 7.59 -17.44
CA LEU A 174 3.53 8.12 -18.67
C LEU A 174 4.40 7.86 -19.91
N GLY A 175 5.72 7.83 -19.76
CA GLY A 175 6.66 7.49 -20.84
C GLY A 175 6.80 5.99 -21.12
N ARG A 176 6.15 5.11 -20.35
CA ARG A 176 6.21 3.66 -20.56
C ARG A 176 5.04 3.18 -21.43
N PRO A 177 5.30 2.46 -22.53
CA PRO A 177 4.22 1.81 -23.26
C PRO A 177 3.49 0.83 -22.34
N VAL A 178 2.16 0.94 -22.28
CA VAL A 178 1.30 0.02 -21.55
C VAL A 178 1.49 -1.36 -22.18
N ARG A 179 2.20 -2.26 -21.50
CA ARG A 179 2.14 -3.68 -21.84
C ARG A 179 0.75 -4.18 -21.49
N ASN A 180 -0.17 -4.07 -22.45
CA ASN A 180 -1.41 -4.82 -22.40
C ASN A 180 -1.04 -6.29 -22.23
N GLY A 181 -1.63 -6.93 -21.21
CA GLY A 181 -1.50 -8.35 -20.97
C GLY A 181 -2.15 -9.14 -22.10
N GLN A 182 -1.53 -9.16 -23.26
CA GLN A 182 -1.77 -10.21 -24.24
C GLN A 182 -1.00 -11.43 -23.76
N ARG A 183 -1.75 -12.37 -23.16
CA ARG A 183 -1.41 -13.78 -23.28
C ARG A 183 -1.12 -14.01 -24.76
N ALA A 184 0.14 -14.27 -25.09
CA ALA A 184 0.47 -14.88 -26.36
C ALA A 184 -0.23 -16.25 -26.35
N ALA A 185 -1.39 -16.31 -27.00
CA ALA A 185 -1.92 -17.58 -27.45
C ALA A 185 -0.88 -18.14 -28.42
N ASN A 186 -0.24 -19.24 -28.03
CA ASN A 186 0.56 -20.07 -28.91
C ASN A 186 -0.29 -20.44 -30.14
N PRO A 187 0.10 -20.06 -31.37
CA PRO A 187 -0.46 -20.68 -32.54
C PRO A 187 0.41 -21.88 -32.92
N GLY A 188 -0.21 -23.08 -32.90
CA GLY A 188 0.22 -24.18 -33.76
C GLY A 188 0.99 -25.31 -33.09
N LEU A 189 0.27 -26.39 -32.78
CA LEU A 189 0.66 -27.75 -33.15
C LEU A 189 -0.57 -28.66 -33.06
N ASP A 190 -1.58 -28.38 -33.89
CA ASP A 190 -2.55 -29.39 -34.31
C ASP A 190 -1.96 -30.10 -35.54
N ALA A 191 -1.17 -31.15 -35.29
CA ALA A 191 -0.92 -32.17 -36.30
C ALA A 191 -2.06 -33.18 -36.22
N ALA A 192 -3.06 -32.96 -37.06
CA ALA A 192 -4.18 -33.86 -37.29
C ALA A 192 -3.68 -35.29 -37.58
N THR A 193 -3.98 -36.22 -36.67
CA THR A 193 -3.97 -37.65 -36.99
C THR A 193 -5.42 -38.06 -37.23
N LYS A 194 -5.87 -38.00 -38.49
CA LYS A 194 -7.04 -38.74 -38.95
C LYS A 194 -6.69 -39.50 -40.23
N SER A 195 -6.79 -40.82 -40.07
CA SER A 195 -6.68 -41.89 -41.05
C SER A 195 -7.55 -41.68 -42.29
N MET A 196 -7.07 -42.15 -43.44
CA MET A 196 -7.88 -42.78 -44.50
C MET A 196 -7.01 -43.69 -45.39
N PRO A 197 -7.63 -44.65 -46.10
CA PRO A 197 -7.15 -46.03 -46.20
C PRO A 197 -6.33 -46.31 -47.45
N ARG A 198 -5.50 -47.37 -47.40
CA ARG A 198 -4.98 -48.02 -48.61
C ARG A 198 -5.67 -49.36 -48.81
N THR A 199 -6.43 -49.43 -49.88
CA THR A 199 -6.94 -50.64 -50.51
C THR A 199 -5.87 -51.35 -51.32
N THR A 200 -6.12 -52.65 -51.51
CA THR A 200 -5.64 -53.60 -52.56
C THR A 200 -4.31 -54.36 -52.41
N ARG A 201 -4.50 -55.66 -52.11
CA ARG A 201 -3.98 -56.90 -52.75
C ARG A 201 -2.47 -57.13 -52.83
N GLU A 202 -2.00 -58.25 -52.26
CA GLU A 202 -1.71 -59.50 -53.01
C GLU A 202 -1.27 -60.65 -52.09
N LYS A 203 -1.77 -61.85 -52.43
CA LYS A 203 -1.40 -63.24 -52.04
C LYS A 203 -1.71 -63.74 -50.63
#